data_AF-A0A3A0FIK4-F1
#
_entry.id   AF-A0A3A0FIK4-F1
#
_cell.length_a   1.000
_cell.length_b   1.000
_cell.length_c   1.000
_cell.angle_alpha   90.00
_cell.angle_beta   90.00
_cell.angle_gamma   90.00
#
_symmetry.space_group_name_H-M   'P 1'
#
loop_
_entity.id
_entity.type
_entity.pdbx_description
1 polymer ?
#
loop_
_entity_poly.entity_id
_entity_poly.type
_entity_poly.pdbx_seq_one_letter_code
_entity_poly.pdbx_strand_id
1 'polypeptide(L)'
;MRHSSIAVPLVSMLAIAALGQGCGPFGQRIGERAAERAIERSIEQGQGGDVQVDYDSDSWQIQDQEGRSLRVGAQVEFPENFPSDIPRYQNGTLAFVSTDESSRSFGYSMETPDAKRDVAAWFRSKAESMGYAQTASFEVQDSIVVSYERNEGEDTRVLSITIADAYEGGSNIVVASSIQ
;
A
#
# COMPACT_ATOMS: atom_id res chain seq x y z
N MET A 1 -42.87 -0.61 -7.44
CA MET A 1 -41.88 -1.70 -7.57
C MET A 1 -40.84 -1.29 -8.59
N ARG A 2 -39.57 -1.65 -8.30
CA ARG A 2 -38.32 -1.40 -9.05
C ARG A 2 -37.61 -0.09 -8.72
N HIS A 3 -36.80 -0.17 -7.66
CA HIS A 3 -35.64 0.69 -7.44
C HIS A 3 -34.67 0.48 -8.61
N SER A 4 -34.28 1.56 -9.28
CA SER A 4 -33.15 1.60 -10.19
C SER A 4 -31.99 2.24 -9.41
N SER A 5 -31.06 1.42 -8.93
CA SER A 5 -29.85 1.89 -8.27
C SER A 5 -28.96 2.56 -9.31
N ILE A 6 -28.69 3.85 -9.12
CA ILE A 6 -27.69 4.61 -9.88
C ILE A 6 -26.34 4.24 -9.29
N ALA A 7 -25.52 3.53 -10.06
CA ALA A 7 -24.10 3.35 -9.78
C ALA A 7 -23.40 4.71 -9.97
N VAL A 8 -22.78 5.23 -8.91
CA VAL A 8 -21.88 6.39 -9.00
C VAL A 8 -20.45 5.84 -8.84
N PRO A 9 -19.60 5.90 -9.87
CA PRO A 9 -18.23 5.39 -9.79
C PRO A 9 -17.38 6.35 -8.95
N LEU A 10 -16.78 5.85 -7.88
CA LEU A 10 -15.95 6.62 -6.96
C LEU A 10 -14.48 6.60 -7.43
N VAL A 11 -14.25 7.24 -8.58
CA VAL A 11 -12.96 7.84 -8.93
C VAL A 11 -13.01 9.28 -8.41
N SER A 12 -11.95 9.74 -7.73
CA SER A 12 -11.69 11.13 -7.27
C SER A 12 -11.93 11.42 -5.78
N MET A 13 -10.89 11.32 -4.95
CA MET A 13 -10.25 12.47 -4.27
C MET A 13 -9.28 11.97 -3.17
N LEU A 14 -8.00 11.82 -3.50
CA LEU A 14 -6.94 11.83 -2.49
C LEU A 14 -6.66 13.31 -2.15
N ALA A 15 -7.44 13.88 -1.23
CA ALA A 15 -7.19 15.20 -0.68
C ALA A 15 -6.27 15.07 0.54
N ILE A 16 -4.97 15.15 0.29
CA ILE A 16 -3.97 15.43 1.32
C ILE A 16 -4.14 16.89 1.72
N ALA A 17 -4.70 17.16 2.90
CA ALA A 17 -4.51 18.44 3.59
C ALA A 17 -4.83 18.34 5.09
N ALA A 18 -3.80 18.63 5.88
CA ALA A 18 -3.84 19.23 7.22
C ALA A 18 -4.24 18.36 8.43
N LEU A 19 -3.23 17.77 9.08
CA LEU A 19 -3.13 17.83 10.53
C LEU A 19 -1.81 18.50 10.91
N GLY A 20 -1.89 19.82 11.05
CA GLY A 20 -0.84 20.60 11.68
C GLY A 20 -0.87 20.46 13.20
N GLN A 21 0.33 20.55 13.77
CA GLN A 21 0.64 20.98 15.13
C GLN A 21 0.39 19.98 16.28
N GLY A 22 1.40 19.15 16.52
CA GLY A 22 1.68 18.57 17.83
C GLY A 22 3.08 18.97 18.32
N CYS A 23 3.22 20.20 18.83
CA CYS A 23 4.40 20.64 19.58
C CYS A 23 4.27 20.21 21.05
N GLY A 24 5.23 19.44 21.58
CA GLY A 24 5.58 19.42 23.01
C GLY A 24 5.20 18.17 23.83
N PRO A 25 5.88 17.94 24.98
CA PRO A 25 5.90 16.67 25.73
C PRO A 25 4.67 16.47 26.64
N PHE A 26 3.52 17.04 26.28
CA PHE A 26 2.28 17.01 27.08
C PHE A 26 1.15 16.18 26.41
N GLY A 27 1.46 15.44 25.34
CA GLY A 27 0.50 14.68 24.54
C GLY A 27 0.30 13.21 24.96
N GLN A 28 0.68 12.81 26.18
CA GLN A 28 0.87 11.37 26.46
C GLN A 28 -0.18 10.66 27.32
N ARG A 29 -1.30 11.26 27.79
CA ARG A 29 -2.21 10.54 28.72
C ARG A 29 -3.71 10.85 28.65
N ILE A 30 -4.30 11.06 27.48
CA ILE A 30 -5.77 11.12 27.38
C ILE A 30 -6.27 10.33 26.17
N GLY A 31 -6.82 9.15 26.43
CA GLY A 31 -8.01 8.69 25.70
C GLY A 31 -7.92 7.44 24.84
N GLU A 32 -7.12 6.43 25.20
CA GLU A 32 -7.03 5.15 24.47
C GLU A 32 -8.43 4.60 24.09
N ARG A 33 -9.37 4.48 25.04
CA ARG A 33 -10.73 3.96 24.76
C ARG A 33 -11.71 4.88 24.02
N ALA A 34 -11.44 6.19 23.97
CA ALA A 34 -12.34 7.15 23.34
C ALA A 34 -11.96 7.41 21.89
N ALA A 35 -10.65 7.37 21.59
CA ALA A 35 -10.13 7.38 20.23
C ALA A 35 -10.47 6.07 19.49
N GLU A 36 -10.36 4.91 20.17
CA GLU A 36 -10.78 3.59 19.67
C GLU A 36 -12.20 3.64 19.05
N ARG A 37 -13.21 4.01 19.86
CA ARG A 37 -14.61 4.05 19.39
C ARG A 37 -14.90 5.15 18.38
N ALA A 38 -14.07 6.19 18.30
CA ALA A 38 -14.29 7.30 17.37
C ALA A 38 -13.76 6.94 15.98
N ILE A 39 -12.62 6.24 15.92
CA ILE A 39 -12.02 5.73 14.68
C ILE A 39 -12.83 4.52 14.19
N GLU A 40 -13.16 3.57 15.07
CA GLU A 40 -14.08 2.47 14.73
C GLU A 40 -15.41 3.01 14.20
N ARG A 41 -16.07 3.95 14.88
CA ARG A 41 -17.34 4.51 14.40
C ARG A 41 -17.23 5.30 13.11
N SER A 42 -16.12 5.99 12.85
CA SER A 42 -15.97 6.73 11.59
C SER A 42 -15.64 5.82 10.41
N ILE A 43 -15.04 4.65 10.66
CA ILE A 43 -14.84 3.60 9.66
C ILE A 43 -16.13 2.77 9.47
N GLU A 44 -16.84 2.41 10.53
CA GLU A 44 -18.16 1.75 10.50
C GLU A 44 -19.21 2.61 9.78
N GLN A 45 -19.25 3.91 10.03
CA GLN A 45 -20.19 4.82 9.36
C GLN A 45 -19.83 5.09 7.90
N GLY A 46 -18.57 4.84 7.50
CA GLY A 46 -18.11 4.99 6.11
C GLY A 46 -18.19 3.72 5.28
N GLN A 47 -18.08 2.53 5.89
CA GLN A 47 -17.96 1.24 5.18
C GLN A 47 -18.82 0.08 5.72
N GLY A 48 -19.64 0.27 6.74
CA GLY A 48 -20.73 -0.67 7.07
C GLY A 48 -20.32 -2.07 7.52
N GLY A 49 -19.14 -2.26 8.12
CA GLY A 49 -18.69 -3.55 8.65
C GLY A 49 -17.82 -3.41 9.90
N ASP A 50 -17.87 -4.41 10.77
CA ASP A 50 -17.02 -4.51 11.98
C ASP A 50 -15.54 -4.58 11.59
N VAL A 51 -14.74 -3.61 12.03
CA VAL A 51 -13.29 -3.55 11.81
C VAL A 51 -12.56 -3.81 13.13
N GLN A 52 -11.67 -4.81 13.14
CA GLN A 52 -10.76 -5.04 14.26
C GLN A 52 -9.46 -4.26 14.05
N VAL A 53 -9.12 -3.40 15.00
CA VAL A 53 -7.86 -2.63 15.01
C VAL A 53 -6.97 -3.19 16.12
N ASP A 54 -5.82 -3.74 15.74
CA ASP A 54 -4.76 -4.11 16.69
C ASP A 54 -3.68 -3.03 16.69
N TYR A 55 -3.30 -2.59 17.90
CA TYR A 55 -2.33 -1.51 18.10
C TYR A 55 -1.16 -2.02 18.94
N ASP A 56 0.02 -2.03 18.32
CA ASP A 56 1.30 -2.02 19.02
C ASP A 56 1.96 -0.66 18.71
N SER A 57 2.73 -0.09 19.64
CA SER A 57 3.09 1.35 19.62
C SER A 57 3.80 1.88 18.37
N ASP A 58 4.23 0.99 17.46
CA ASP A 58 4.97 1.29 16.24
C ASP A 58 4.28 0.82 14.93
N SER A 59 3.13 0.14 15.00
CA SER A 59 2.40 -0.34 13.81
C SER A 59 0.90 -0.55 14.07
N TRP A 60 0.08 -0.33 13.04
CA TRP A 60 -1.35 -0.59 13.06
C TRP A 60 -1.76 -1.56 11.94
N GLN A 61 -2.70 -2.45 12.27
CA GLN A 61 -3.31 -3.36 11.31
C GLN A 61 -4.84 -3.16 11.29
N ILE A 62 -5.39 -3.13 10.09
CA ILE A 62 -6.83 -3.20 9.82
C ILE A 62 -7.08 -4.48 9.02
N GLN A 63 -8.07 -5.26 9.44
CA GLN A 63 -8.60 -6.36 8.66
C GLN A 63 -10.12 -6.35 8.74
N ASP A 64 -10.78 -6.56 7.61
CA ASP A 64 -12.23 -6.68 7.55
C ASP A 64 -12.69 -8.10 7.21
N GLN A 65 -14.02 -8.30 7.23
CA GLN A 65 -14.65 -9.59 6.94
C GLN A 65 -14.57 -10.00 5.46
N GLU A 66 -14.15 -9.10 4.57
CA GLU A 66 -14.05 -9.31 3.13
C GLU A 66 -12.63 -9.74 2.71
N GLY A 67 -11.73 -9.95 3.68
CA GLY A 67 -10.35 -10.37 3.43
C GLY A 67 -9.43 -9.22 3.02
N ARG A 68 -9.88 -7.97 3.12
CA ARG A 68 -9.01 -6.79 2.95
C ARG A 68 -8.18 -6.63 4.21
N SER A 69 -6.87 -6.50 4.02
CA SER A 69 -5.94 -6.21 5.12
C SER A 69 -5.01 -5.06 4.76
N LEU A 70 -4.77 -4.22 5.75
CA LEU A 70 -3.90 -3.06 5.68
C LEU A 70 -2.99 -3.07 6.91
N ARG A 71 -1.68 -2.99 6.71
CA ARG A 71 -0.68 -2.87 7.77
C ARG A 71 0.21 -1.66 7.51
N VAL A 72 0.43 -0.82 8.51
CA VAL A 72 1.21 0.42 8.38
C VAL A 72 2.02 0.65 9.66
N GLY A 73 3.27 1.11 9.54
CA GLY A 73 4.13 1.34 10.72
C GLY A 73 5.62 1.22 10.44
N ALA A 74 6.45 1.38 11.48
CA ALA A 74 7.91 1.38 11.39
C ALA A 74 8.54 -0.02 11.33
N GLN A 75 7.76 -1.09 11.48
CA GLN A 75 8.23 -2.49 11.48
C GLN A 75 7.16 -3.43 10.91
N VAL A 76 6.56 -3.05 9.78
CA VAL A 76 5.55 -3.91 9.13
C VAL A 76 6.23 -5.13 8.53
N GLU A 77 5.63 -6.30 8.73
CA GLU A 77 5.99 -7.54 8.03
C GLU A 77 4.96 -7.89 6.96
N PHE A 78 5.42 -8.53 5.89
CA PHE A 78 4.52 -9.11 4.89
C PHE A 78 3.63 -10.18 5.56
N PRO A 79 2.31 -10.14 5.36
CA PRO A 79 1.43 -11.21 5.84
C PRO A 79 1.72 -12.52 5.10
N GLU A 80 1.37 -13.66 5.71
CA GLU A 80 1.63 -14.99 5.14
C GLU A 80 0.97 -15.19 3.76
N ASN A 81 -0.18 -14.56 3.54
CA ASN A 81 -0.90 -14.60 2.26
C ASN A 81 -0.36 -13.62 1.21
N PHE A 82 0.69 -12.83 1.50
CA PHE A 82 1.27 -11.95 0.51
C PHE A 82 1.97 -12.77 -0.60
N PRO A 83 1.63 -12.56 -1.88
CA PRO A 83 2.14 -13.39 -2.96
C PRO A 83 3.67 -13.38 -3.07
N SER A 84 4.27 -14.55 -3.23
CA SER A 84 5.73 -14.72 -3.39
C SER A 84 6.21 -14.36 -4.80
N ASP A 85 5.28 -14.20 -5.73
CA ASP A 85 5.52 -13.84 -7.12
C ASP A 85 5.50 -12.32 -7.39
N ILE A 86 5.34 -11.51 -6.34
CA ILE A 86 5.58 -10.07 -6.37
C ILE A 86 7.02 -9.81 -5.89
N PRO A 87 7.87 -9.11 -6.67
CA PRO A 87 9.23 -8.79 -6.27
C PRO A 87 9.29 -8.03 -4.94
N ARG A 88 10.15 -8.47 -4.01
CA ARG A 88 10.35 -7.86 -2.69
C ARG A 88 11.76 -7.32 -2.55
N TYR A 89 11.92 -6.00 -2.55
CA TYR A 89 13.21 -5.36 -2.35
C TYR A 89 13.69 -5.59 -0.90
N GLN A 90 14.96 -5.93 -0.72
CA GLN A 90 15.46 -6.45 0.57
C GLN A 90 16.15 -5.37 1.42
N ASN A 91 16.72 -4.34 0.79
CA ASN A 91 17.47 -3.30 1.48
C ASN A 91 16.57 -2.09 1.78
N GLY A 92 15.73 -2.18 2.81
CA GLY A 92 14.91 -1.05 3.25
C GLY A 92 13.92 -1.40 4.34
N THR A 93 13.18 -0.38 4.78
CA THR A 93 12.18 -0.47 5.85
C THR A 93 10.79 -0.43 5.24
N LEU A 94 10.00 -1.47 5.50
CA LEU A 94 8.62 -1.57 5.04
C LEU A 94 7.75 -0.61 5.85
N ALA A 95 7.06 0.29 5.16
CA ALA A 95 6.19 1.28 5.77
C ALA A 95 4.71 0.88 5.70
N PHE A 96 4.34 0.12 4.66
CA PHE A 96 2.96 -0.21 4.31
C PHE A 96 2.88 -1.54 3.59
N VAL A 97 1.87 -2.35 3.90
CA VAL A 97 1.45 -3.52 3.11
C VAL A 97 -0.06 -3.58 3.05
N SER A 98 -0.61 -3.84 1.86
CA SER A 98 -2.03 -4.06 1.64
C SER A 98 -2.27 -5.33 0.85
N THR A 99 -3.32 -6.06 1.23
CA THR A 99 -3.87 -7.20 0.49
C THR A 99 -5.38 -7.04 0.36
N ASP A 100 -5.91 -7.32 -0.81
CA ASP A 100 -7.34 -7.39 -1.07
C ASP A 100 -7.60 -8.63 -1.92
N GLU A 101 -8.03 -9.70 -1.26
CA GLU A 101 -8.30 -10.98 -1.92
C GLU A 101 -9.49 -10.89 -2.89
N SER A 102 -10.46 -10.01 -2.61
CA SER A 102 -11.66 -9.83 -3.43
C SER A 102 -11.32 -9.26 -4.82
N SER A 103 -10.43 -8.27 -4.85
CA SER A 103 -9.95 -7.64 -6.09
C SER A 103 -8.63 -8.24 -6.60
N ARG A 104 -8.13 -9.29 -5.96
CA ARG A 104 -6.82 -9.91 -6.23
C ARG A 104 -5.69 -8.88 -6.30
N SER A 105 -5.75 -7.87 -5.43
CA SER A 105 -4.85 -6.72 -5.43
C SER A 105 -3.92 -6.75 -4.21
N PHE A 106 -2.67 -6.41 -4.43
CA PHE A 106 -1.60 -6.46 -3.45
C PHE A 106 -0.72 -5.23 -3.60
N GLY A 107 -0.20 -4.71 -2.50
CA GLY A 107 0.70 -3.59 -2.57
C GLY A 107 1.57 -3.46 -1.34
N TYR A 108 2.70 -2.80 -1.49
CA TYR A 108 3.53 -2.39 -0.37
C TYR A 108 4.26 -1.09 -0.68
N SER A 109 4.67 -0.37 0.36
CA SER A 109 5.63 0.70 0.23
C SER A 109 6.77 0.55 1.23
N MET A 110 7.94 1.04 0.83
CA MET A 110 9.13 0.98 1.66
C MET A 110 10.06 2.15 1.38
N GLU A 111 10.90 2.45 2.35
CA GLU A 111 12.00 3.40 2.21
C GLU A 111 13.33 2.65 2.18
N THR A 112 14.24 3.09 1.33
CA THR A 112 15.57 2.51 1.19
C THR A 112 16.63 3.59 1.14
N PRO A 113 17.83 3.35 1.70
CA PRO A 113 18.96 4.26 1.49
C PRO A 113 19.50 4.23 0.05
N ASP A 114 19.08 3.27 -0.77
CA ASP A 114 19.58 3.09 -2.13
C ASP A 114 19.04 4.16 -3.09
N ALA A 115 19.84 4.48 -4.12
CA ALA A 115 19.46 5.44 -5.14
C ALA A 115 18.39 4.88 -6.08
N LYS A 116 17.46 5.74 -6.51
CA LYS A 116 16.30 5.39 -7.33
C LYS A 116 16.64 4.57 -8.57
N ARG A 117 17.77 4.86 -9.23
CA ARG A 117 18.20 4.15 -10.44
C ARG A 117 18.73 2.74 -10.16
N ASP A 118 19.39 2.54 -9.02
CA ASP A 118 19.88 1.22 -8.62
C ASP A 118 18.71 0.31 -8.24
N VAL A 119 17.74 0.87 -7.51
CA VAL A 119 16.47 0.22 -7.18
C VAL A 119 15.71 -0.16 -8.45
N ALA A 120 15.60 0.75 -9.42
CA ALA A 120 14.91 0.49 -10.68
C ALA A 120 15.58 -0.63 -11.50
N ALA A 121 16.91 -0.64 -11.55
CA ALA A 121 17.68 -1.69 -12.21
C ALA A 121 17.47 -3.06 -11.55
N TRP A 122 17.44 -3.09 -10.21
CA TRP A 122 17.14 -4.31 -9.46
C TRP A 122 15.75 -4.86 -9.80
N PHE A 123 14.72 -4.00 -9.78
CA PHE A 123 13.35 -4.44 -10.08
C PHE A 123 13.21 -4.95 -11.49
N ARG A 124 13.86 -4.32 -12.48
CA ARG A 124 13.90 -4.83 -13.85
C ARG A 124 14.48 -6.23 -13.92
N SER A 125 15.69 -6.43 -13.40
CA SER A 125 16.33 -7.74 -13.40
C SER A 125 15.51 -8.79 -12.66
N LYS A 126 14.93 -8.42 -11.51
CA LYS A 126 14.13 -9.34 -10.71
C LYS A 126 12.82 -9.72 -11.40
N ALA A 127 12.08 -8.75 -11.93
CA ALA A 127 10.83 -8.98 -12.65
C ALA A 127 11.05 -9.88 -13.87
N GLU A 128 12.10 -9.60 -14.67
CA GLU A 128 12.48 -10.44 -15.82
C GLU A 128 12.80 -11.88 -15.39
N SER A 129 13.56 -12.06 -14.31
CA SER A 129 13.86 -13.40 -13.77
C SER A 129 12.62 -14.17 -13.29
N MET A 130 11.54 -13.44 -12.97
CA MET A 130 10.26 -13.98 -12.54
C MET A 130 9.26 -14.16 -13.70
N GLY A 131 9.70 -13.92 -14.93
CA GLY A 131 8.90 -14.12 -16.15
C GLY A 131 7.99 -12.95 -16.52
N TYR A 132 8.16 -11.80 -15.89
CA TYR A 132 7.42 -10.59 -16.27
C TYR A 132 8.05 -9.92 -17.51
N ALA A 133 7.20 -9.43 -18.40
CA ALA A 133 7.59 -8.57 -19.51
C ALA A 133 7.35 -7.10 -19.14
N GLN A 134 8.34 -6.23 -19.35
CA GLN A 134 8.16 -4.79 -19.14
C GLN A 134 7.22 -4.22 -20.21
N THR A 135 6.15 -3.56 -19.79
CA THR A 135 5.15 -2.96 -20.69
C THR A 135 5.30 -1.45 -20.80
N ALA A 136 5.80 -0.79 -19.75
CA ALA A 136 6.07 0.64 -19.77
C ALA A 136 7.21 1.03 -18.82
N SER A 137 7.90 2.13 -19.14
CA SER A 137 8.88 2.75 -18.26
C SER A 137 8.94 4.25 -18.52
N PHE A 138 8.79 5.05 -17.45
CA PHE A 138 8.81 6.50 -17.49
C PHE A 138 9.71 7.01 -16.38
N GLU A 139 10.56 8.00 -16.69
CA GLU A 139 11.34 8.74 -15.69
C GLU A 139 10.89 10.19 -15.75
N VAL A 140 10.39 10.72 -14.64
CA VAL A 140 9.92 12.09 -14.50
C VAL A 140 10.62 12.70 -13.31
N GLN A 141 11.67 13.49 -13.55
CA GLN A 141 12.51 14.21 -12.58
C GLN A 141 12.80 13.40 -11.30
N ASP A 142 11.90 13.45 -10.33
CA ASP A 142 12.05 12.87 -9.00
C ASP A 142 11.49 11.43 -8.89
N SER A 143 10.90 10.86 -9.95
CA SER A 143 10.38 9.49 -9.95
C SER A 143 10.69 8.67 -11.21
N ILE A 144 10.73 7.35 -11.04
CA ILE A 144 10.72 6.33 -12.10
C ILE A 144 9.50 5.46 -11.87
N VAL A 145 8.66 5.32 -12.90
CA VAL A 145 7.54 4.38 -12.93
C VAL A 145 7.86 3.30 -13.93
N VAL A 146 7.76 2.03 -13.52
CA VAL A 146 7.94 0.88 -14.40
C VAL A 146 6.77 -0.08 -14.23
N SER A 147 6.20 -0.52 -15.35
CA SER A 147 5.09 -1.45 -15.37
C SER A 147 5.48 -2.73 -16.09
N TYR A 148 4.98 -3.85 -15.58
CA TYR A 148 5.22 -5.17 -16.12
C TYR A 148 3.94 -6.02 -16.12
N GLU A 149 3.93 -7.02 -16.98
CA GLU A 149 2.86 -8.00 -17.08
C GLU A 149 3.40 -9.42 -17.16
N ARG A 150 2.65 -10.38 -16.64
CA ARG A 150 2.90 -11.82 -16.79
C ARG A 150 1.58 -12.55 -16.98
N ASN A 151 1.47 -13.32 -18.05
CA ASN A 151 0.29 -14.15 -18.31
C ASN A 151 0.27 -15.36 -17.37
N GLU A 152 -0.91 -15.63 -16.80
CA GLU A 152 -1.16 -16.72 -15.86
C GLU A 152 -2.40 -17.52 -16.32
N GLY A 153 -2.27 -18.24 -17.45
CA GLY A 153 -3.38 -18.96 -18.05
C GLY A 153 -4.34 -18.00 -18.76
N GLU A 154 -5.57 -17.88 -18.26
CA GLU A 154 -6.57 -16.94 -18.77
C GLU A 154 -6.47 -15.55 -18.11
N ASP A 155 -5.73 -15.45 -16.99
CA ASP A 155 -5.52 -14.23 -16.24
C ASP A 155 -4.22 -13.52 -16.65
N THR A 156 -4.12 -12.22 -16.36
CA THR A 156 -2.87 -11.44 -16.48
C THR A 156 -2.52 -10.78 -15.15
N ARG A 157 -1.33 -11.08 -14.63
CA ARG A 157 -0.78 -10.34 -13.50
C ARG A 157 -0.13 -9.05 -13.99
N VAL A 158 -0.61 -7.93 -13.48
CA VAL A 158 -0.04 -6.60 -13.70
C VAL A 158 0.77 -6.20 -12.47
N LEU A 159 1.93 -5.61 -12.69
CA LEU A 159 2.84 -5.09 -11.67
C LEU A 159 3.22 -3.65 -12.02
N SER A 160 2.98 -2.72 -11.11
CA SER A 160 3.39 -1.32 -11.22
C SER A 160 4.32 -0.97 -10.08
N ILE A 161 5.45 -0.36 -10.41
CA ILE A 161 6.51 -0.01 -9.47
C ILE A 161 6.81 1.46 -9.66
N THR A 162 6.61 2.25 -8.61
CA THR A 162 7.00 3.66 -8.56
C THR A 162 8.15 3.80 -7.58
N ILE A 163 9.23 4.46 -8.02
CA ILE A 163 10.42 4.70 -7.22
C ILE A 163 10.64 6.21 -7.26
N ALA A 164 10.56 6.87 -6.11
CA ALA A 164 10.75 8.31 -5.99
C ALA A 164 11.94 8.60 -5.07
N ASP A 165 12.58 9.75 -5.24
CA ASP A 165 13.62 10.19 -4.31
C ASP A 165 12.99 10.47 -2.93
N ALA A 166 13.64 10.00 -1.85
CA ALA A 166 13.20 10.27 -0.49
C ALA A 166 13.73 11.61 0.01
N TYR A 167 12.95 12.31 0.86
CA TYR A 167 13.30 13.64 1.37
C TYR A 167 14.63 13.67 2.15
N GLU A 168 14.96 12.60 2.88
CA GLU A 168 16.18 12.49 3.69
C GLU A 168 17.36 11.84 2.92
N GLY A 169 17.19 11.62 1.61
CA GLY A 169 18.11 10.84 0.78
C GLY A 169 17.68 9.38 0.66
N GLY A 170 18.15 8.71 -0.41
CA GLY A 170 17.67 7.38 -0.78
C GLY A 170 16.38 7.44 -1.60
N SER A 171 15.55 6.40 -1.52
CA SER A 171 14.33 6.27 -2.33
C SER A 171 13.13 5.77 -1.54
N ASN A 172 11.94 6.25 -1.92
CA ASN A 172 10.67 5.63 -1.58
C ASN A 172 10.23 4.72 -2.73
N ILE A 173 9.83 3.49 -2.40
CA ILE A 173 9.36 2.49 -3.34
C ILE A 173 7.89 2.23 -3.05
N VAL A 174 7.06 2.25 -4.08
CA VAL A 174 5.67 1.79 -4.04
C VAL A 174 5.51 0.69 -5.08
N VAL A 175 5.08 -0.49 -4.64
CA VAL A 175 4.75 -1.62 -5.49
C VAL A 175 3.26 -1.88 -5.39
N ALA A 176 2.59 -1.99 -6.54
CA ALA A 176 1.20 -2.40 -6.66
C ALA A 176 1.10 -3.52 -7.68
N SER A 177 0.31 -4.55 -7.37
CA SER A 177 0.01 -5.65 -8.28
C SER A 177 -1.46 -6.00 -8.22
N SER A 178 -2.03 -6.38 -9.35
CA SER A 178 -3.35 -6.97 -9.43
C SER A 178 -3.36 -8.08 -10.47
N ILE A 179 -4.34 -8.97 -10.37
CA ILE A 179 -4.61 -9.99 -11.38
C ILE A 179 -5.90 -9.60 -12.09
N GLN A 180 -5.83 -9.43 -13.41
CA GLN A 180 -6.93 -9.04 -14.29
C GLN A 180 -7.44 -10.22 -15.10
#